data_AF-A0A9D8T979-F1
#
_entry.id   AF-A0A9D8T979-F1
#
_cell.length_a   1.000
_cell.length_b   1.000
_cell.length_c   1.000
_cell.angle_alpha   90.00
_cell.angle_beta   90.00
_cell.angle_gamma   90.00
#
_symmetry.space_group_name_H-M   'P 1'
#
loop_
_entity.id
_entity.type
_entity.pdbx_description
1 polymer ?
#
loop_
_entity_poly.entity_id
_entity_poly.type
_entity_poly.pdbx_seq_one_letter_code
_entity_poly.pdbx_strand_id
1 'polypeptide(L)' 'MTHISITGDLGSGKSSVAKILCQDLGFEYFSTGSLQRKLAAEKGMNTLDMNKFSEST' A
#
# COMPACT_ATOMS: atom_id res chain seq x y z
N MET A 1 3.37 -8.41 18.67
CA MET A 1 3.50 -8.62 17.21
C MET A 1 4.42 -7.54 16.69
N THR A 2 5.41 -7.89 15.87
CA THR A 2 6.43 -6.94 15.41
C THR A 2 5.97 -6.29 14.11
N HIS A 3 6.00 -4.96 14.04
CA HIS A 3 5.69 -4.19 12.83
C HIS A 3 6.92 -3.44 12.35
N ILE A 4 7.18 -3.50 11.04
CA ILE A 4 8.31 -2.84 10.38
C ILE A 4 7.76 -1.85 9.36
N SER A 5 8.18 -0.58 9.45
CA SER A 5 7.84 0.45 8.47
C SER A 5 9.05 0.78 7.59
N ILE A 6 8.85 0.88 6.28
CA ILE A 6 9.90 1.22 5.31
C ILE A 6 9.50 2.52 4.60
N THR A 7 10.32 3.56 4.72
CA THR A 7 10.06 4.92 4.20
C THR A 7 11.15 5.35 3.20
N GLY A 8 10.96 6.47 2.51
CA GLY A 8 11.87 7.00 1.48
C GLY A 8 11.17 7.51 0.20
N ASP A 9 11.93 8.15 -0.68
CA ASP A 9 11.41 8.93 -1.82
C ASP A 9 10.75 8.10 -2.93
N LEU A 10 9.82 8.69 -3.68
CA LEU A 10 9.19 8.01 -4.82
C LEU A 10 10.23 7.40 -5.76
N GLY A 11 10.04 6.13 -6.13
CA GLY A 11 11.00 5.41 -6.99
C GLY A 11 12.20 4.78 -6.26
N SER A 12 12.41 5.02 -4.97
CA SER A 12 13.58 4.48 -4.22
C SER A 12 13.58 2.96 -3.97
N GLY A 13 12.62 2.21 -4.50
CA GLY A 13 12.59 0.75 -4.39
C GLY A 13 11.99 0.18 -3.09
N LYS A 14 11.46 1.00 -2.18
CA LYS A 14 10.83 0.56 -0.90
C LYS A 14 9.89 -0.62 -1.06
N SER A 15 8.93 -0.52 -1.98
CA SER A 15 7.93 -1.58 -2.19
C SER A 15 8.56 -2.86 -2.72
N SER A 16 9.66 -2.77 -3.48
CA SER A 16 10.40 -3.94 -3.96
C SER A 16 11.12 -4.62 -2.81
N VAL A 17 11.89 -3.87 -2.01
CA VAL A 17 12.61 -4.40 -0.83
C VAL A 17 11.65 -4.96 0.21
N ALA A 18 10.55 -4.27 0.49
CA ALA A 18 9.55 -4.71 1.45
C ALA A 18 8.95 -6.09 1.08
N LYS A 19 8.66 -6.32 -0.20
CA LYS A 19 8.12 -7.61 -0.67
C LYS A 19 9.14 -8.74 -0.51
N ILE A 20 10.41 -8.48 -0.81
CA ILE A 20 11.50 -9.45 -0.64
C ILE A 20 11.65 -9.80 0.85
N LEU A 21 11.72 -8.80 1.72
CA LEU A 21 11.80 -9.02 3.18
C LEU A 21 10.61 -9.84 3.71
N CYS A 22 9.40 -9.54 3.25
CA CYS A 22 8.21 -10.32 3.62
C CYS A 22 8.32 -11.79 3.20
N GLN A 23 8.80 -12.05 1.97
CA GLN A 23 9.01 -13.42 1.46
C GLN A 23 10.09 -14.16 2.25
N ASP A 24 11.22 -13.50 2.52
CA ASP A 24 12.38 -14.14 3.16
C ASP A 24 12.18 -14.37 4.66
N LEU A 25 11.46 -13.47 5.33
CA LEU A 25 11.30 -13.46 6.79
C LEU A 25 9.92 -13.94 7.26
N GLY A 26 9.01 -14.26 6.34
CA GLY A 26 7.65 -14.71 6.67
C GLY A 26 6.73 -13.63 7.23
N PHE A 27 6.95 -12.35 6.87
CA PHE A 27 6.07 -11.25 7.26
C PHE A 27 4.93 -11.07 6.26
N GLU A 28 3.78 -10.60 6.74
CA GLU A 28 2.72 -10.12 5.86
C GLU A 28 3.07 -8.75 5.26
N TYR A 29 2.91 -8.63 3.94
CA TYR A 29 3.09 -7.36 3.26
C TYR A 29 1.84 -6.48 3.39
N PHE A 30 2.01 -5.29 3.98
CA PHE A 30 0.95 -4.30 4.12
C PHE A 30 1.35 -2.97 3.46
N SER A 31 0.46 -2.39 2.66
CA SER A 31 0.63 -1.02 2.15
C SER A 31 -0.70 -0.30 2.06
N THR A 32 -0.71 0.99 2.41
CA THR A 32 -1.88 1.86 2.29
C THR A 32 -2.37 1.95 0.84
N GLY A 33 -1.45 2.06 -0.11
CA GLY A 33 -1.78 2.13 -1.54
C GLY A 33 -2.47 0.86 -2.06
N SER A 34 -2.06 -0.34 -1.62
CA SER A 34 -2.75 -1.58 -2.00
C SER A 34 -4.14 -1.67 -1.38
N LEU A 35 -4.29 -1.27 -0.12
CA LEU A 35 -5.58 -1.25 0.56
C LEU A 35 -6.56 -0.29 -0.11
N GLN A 36 -6.11 0.92 -0.41
CA GLN A 36 -6.93 1.95 -1.07
C GLN A 36 -7.44 1.48 -2.44
N ARG A 37 -6.59 0.83 -3.25
CA ARG A 37 -7.01 0.27 -4.55
C ARG A 37 -8.03 -0.85 -4.40
N LYS A 38 -7.87 -1.71 -3.38
CA LYS A 38 -8.84 -2.77 -3.09
C LYS A 38 -10.20 -2.17 -2.70
N LEU A 39 -10.21 -1.20 -1.79
CA LEU A 39 -11.42 -0.51 -1.37
C LEU A 39 -12.10 0.25 -2.52
N ALA A 40 -11.32 0.82 -3.44
CA ALA A 40 -11.85 1.49 -4.63
C ALA A 40 -12.61 0.48 -5.51
N ALA A 41 -11.99 -0.68 -5.79
CA ALA A 41 -12.62 -1.73 -6.57
C ALA A 41 -13.91 -2.27 -5.92
N GLU A 42 -13.91 -2.46 -4.59
CA GLU A 42 -15.10 -2.87 -3.83
C GLU A 42 -16.25 -1.86 -3.91
N LYS A 43 -15.93 -0.56 -4.11
CA LYS A 43 -16.90 0.52 -4.27
C LYS A 43 -17.29 0.80 -5.72
N GLY A 44 -16.77 0.03 -6.69
CA GLY A 44 -16.95 0.32 -8.12
C GLY A 44 -16.28 1.62 -8.57
N MET A 45 -15.30 2.10 -7.81
CA MET A 45 -14.54 3.33 -8.04
C MET A 45 -13.15 3.00 -8.62
N ASN A 46 -12.65 3.84 -9.52
CA ASN A 46 -11.25 3.76 -9.91
C ASN A 46 -10.35 4.48 -8.87
N THR A 47 -9.03 4.40 -9.06
CA THR A 47 -8.07 5.03 -8.12
C THR A 47 -8.21 6.56 -8.04
N LEU A 48 -8.57 7.22 -9.14
CA LEU A 48 -8.77 8.66 -9.18
C LEU A 48 -10.03 9.07 -8.40
N ASP A 49 -11.14 8.34 -8.57
CA ASP A 49 -12.39 8.58 -7.84
C ASP A 49 -12.17 8.39 -6.33
N MET A 50 -11.39 7.38 -5.96
CA MET A 50 -11.04 7.13 -4.57
C MET A 50 -10.14 8.23 -3.98
N ASN A 51 -9.18 8.75 -4.75
CA ASN A 51 -8.36 9.89 -4.30
C ASN A 51 -9.24 11.11 -4.02
N LYS A 52 -10.17 11.44 -4.93
CA LYS A 52 -11.12 12.56 -4.74
C LYS A 52 -12.03 12.36 -3.54
N PHE A 53 -12.50 11.13 -3.32
CA PHE A 53 -13.30 10.77 -2.14
C PHE A 53 -12.54 10.99 -0.84
N SER A 54 -11.25 10.60 -0.79
CA SER A 54 -10.36 10.81 0.36
C SER A 54 -10.00 12.27 0.61
N GLU A 55 -10.02 13.13 -0.41
CA GLU A 55 -9.81 14.58 -0.24
C GLU A 55 -11.06 15.32 0.27
N SER A 56 -12.24 14.72 0.07
CA SER A 56 -13.54 15.34 0.37
C SER A 56 -14.15 14.88 1.70
N THR A 57 -13.48 13.99 2.44
CA THR A 57 -13.92 13.40 3.72
C THR A 57 -12.82 13.56 4.76
#